data_AF-A0A3M1L9Z7-F1
#
_entry.id   AF-A0A3M1L9Z7-F1
#
_cell.length_a   1.000
_cell.length_b   1.000
_cell.length_c   1.000
_cell.angle_alpha   90.00
_cell.angle_beta   90.00
_cell.angle_gamma   90.00
#
_symmetry.space_group_name_H-M   'P 1'
#
loop_
_entity.id
_entity.type
_entity.pdbx_description
1 polymer ?
#
loop_
_entity_poly.entity_id
_entity_poly.type
_entity_poly.pdbx_seq_one_letter_code
_entity_poly.pdbx_strand_id
1 'polypeptide(L)'
;MEKSLLDILSHYTVHLLIAATAGTFIFTAALQFLRYRIVFENIAGLGFAFALTIAAITQAIRFGLLIAGAADFNTGKTARGIFSLVCSLGVTIFCAIEIAEFAATWGSLYPSHAAAMSLIFQFMVWAGFLLEVRLVVTVANRKATIVPFHRKHAPSPTPTNGALID
;
A
#
# COMPACT_ATOMS: atom_id res chain seq x y z
N MET A 1 20.21 26.07 3.23
CA MET A 1 20.15 24.99 4.24
C MET A 1 18.83 24.22 4.16
N GLU A 2 17.66 24.87 4.06
CA GLU A 2 16.35 24.20 3.89
C GLU A 2 16.24 23.27 2.67
N LYS A 3 16.80 23.65 1.51
CA LYS A 3 16.76 22.79 0.31
C LYS A 3 17.45 21.43 0.52
N SER A 4 18.49 21.38 1.35
CA SER A 4 19.20 20.14 1.68
C SER A 4 18.35 19.20 2.56
N LEU A 5 17.59 19.74 3.51
CA LEU A 5 16.70 18.95 4.36
C LEU A 5 15.51 18.39 3.58
N LEU A 6 14.91 19.18 2.68
CA LEU A 6 13.81 18.74 1.82
C LEU A 6 14.25 17.65 0.83
N ASP A 7 15.46 17.74 0.27
CA ASP A 7 16.00 16.71 -0.62
C ASP A 7 16.28 15.39 0.13
N ILE A 8 16.82 15.47 1.35
CA ILE A 8 17.01 14.30 2.22
C ILE A 8 15.65 13.68 2.57
N LEU A 9 14.66 14.48 2.98
CA LEU A 9 13.32 14.00 3.34
C LEU A 9 12.63 13.33 2.15
N SER A 10 12.75 13.95 0.96
CA SER A 10 12.24 13.43 -0.32
C SER A 10 12.80 12.04 -0.63
N HIS A 11 14.10 11.84 -0.42
CA HIS A 11 14.76 10.56 -0.65
C HIS A 11 14.21 9.44 0.25
N TYR A 12 13.93 9.74 1.52
CA TYR A 12 13.41 8.75 2.48
C TYR A 12 11.89 8.58 2.45
N THR A 13 11.15 9.46 1.78
CA THR A 13 9.67 9.48 1.79
C THR A 13 9.07 8.15 1.35
N VAL A 14 9.59 7.52 0.29
CA VAL A 14 9.04 6.24 -0.20
C VAL A 14 9.33 5.09 0.75
N HIS A 15 10.52 5.07 1.36
CA HIS A 15 10.86 4.04 2.36
C HIS A 15 9.96 4.17 3.60
N LEU A 16 9.73 5.39 4.06
CA LEU A 16 8.83 5.67 5.18
C LEU A 16 7.39 5.27 4.83
N LEU A 17 6.93 5.57 3.61
CA LEU A 17 5.59 5.20 3.16
C LEU A 17 5.40 3.68 3.11
N ILE A 18 6.38 2.93 2.61
CA ILE A 18 6.36 1.47 2.61
C ILE A 18 6.35 0.93 4.04
N ALA A 19 7.23 1.45 4.91
CA ALA A 19 7.31 1.04 6.30
C ALA A 19 6.00 1.32 7.07
N ALA A 20 5.41 2.50 6.86
CA ALA A 20 4.12 2.87 7.46
C ALA A 20 3.00 1.95 6.97
N THR A 21 2.94 1.69 5.67
CA THR A 21 1.93 0.77 5.08
C THR A 21 2.08 -0.64 5.65
N ALA A 22 3.31 -1.17 5.71
CA ALA A 22 3.58 -2.48 6.32
C ALA A 22 3.21 -2.51 7.82
N GLY A 23 3.52 -1.44 8.54
CA GLY A 23 3.11 -1.27 9.94
C GLY A 23 1.60 -1.35 10.13
N THR A 24 0.81 -0.76 9.22
CA THR A 24 -0.66 -0.85 9.29
C THR A 24 -1.19 -2.27 9.03
N PHE A 25 -0.57 -3.05 8.13
CA PHE A 25 -0.94 -4.46 7.94
C PHE A 25 -0.63 -5.30 9.17
N ILE A 26 0.54 -5.10 9.80
CA ILE A 26 0.90 -5.81 11.03
C ILE A 26 -0.07 -5.47 12.17
N PHE A 27 -0.37 -4.18 12.34
CA PHE A 27 -1.28 -3.72 13.37
C PHE A 27 -2.70 -4.28 13.18
N THR A 28 -3.24 -4.22 11.96
CA THR A 28 -4.58 -4.74 11.66
C THR A 28 -4.64 -6.28 11.72
N ALA A 29 -3.58 -7.00 11.32
CA ALA A 29 -3.43 -8.44 11.57
C ALA A 29 -3.52 -8.77 13.07
N ALA A 30 -2.82 -7.99 13.91
CA ALA A 30 -2.85 -8.23 15.35
C ALA A 30 -4.25 -8.06 15.94
N LEU A 31 -4.98 -7.02 15.52
CA LEU A 31 -6.37 -6.81 15.94
C LEU A 31 -7.30 -7.93 15.46
N GLN A 32 -7.19 -8.35 14.19
CA GLN A 32 -7.97 -9.47 13.66
C GLN A 32 -7.65 -10.77 14.39
N PHE A 33 -6.37 -11.04 14.65
CA PHE A 33 -5.95 -12.21 15.42
C PHE A 33 -6.59 -12.22 16.82
N LEU A 34 -6.55 -11.09 17.53
CA LEU A 34 -7.16 -10.97 18.86
C LEU A 34 -8.69 -11.16 18.82
N ARG A 35 -9.37 -10.59 17.83
CA ARG A 35 -10.80 -10.83 17.58
C ARG A 35 -11.08 -12.31 17.40
N TYR A 36 -10.39 -12.96 16.45
CA TYR A 36 -10.66 -14.36 16.12
C TYR A 36 -10.25 -15.33 17.22
N ARG A 37 -9.30 -14.95 18.08
CA ARG A 37 -8.99 -15.69 19.31
C ARG A 37 -10.19 -15.78 20.25
N ILE A 38 -10.98 -14.71 20.36
CA ILE A 38 -12.21 -14.69 21.16
C ILE A 38 -13.29 -15.51 20.45
N VAL A 39 -13.49 -15.31 19.14
CA VAL A 39 -14.52 -16.01 18.36
C VAL A 39 -14.34 -17.54 18.40
N PHE A 40 -13.11 -18.02 18.34
CA PHE A 40 -12.80 -19.45 18.32
C PHE A 40 -12.30 -20.01 19.66
N GLU A 41 -12.53 -19.32 20.78
CA GLU A 41 -12.05 -19.77 22.09
C GLU A 41 -12.59 -21.18 22.46
N ASN A 42 -13.81 -21.49 22.00
CA ASN A 42 -14.52 -22.74 22.31
C ASN A 42 -14.14 -23.90 21.37
N ILE A 43 -13.29 -23.66 20.35
CA ILE A 43 -12.82 -24.71 19.46
C ILE A 43 -11.57 -25.36 20.08
N ALA A 44 -11.77 -26.57 20.61
CA ALA A 44 -10.79 -27.38 21.33
C ALA A 44 -9.37 -27.36 20.70
N GLY A 45 -8.50 -26.51 21.23
CA GLY A 45 -7.08 -26.41 20.86
C GLY A 45 -6.77 -25.76 19.51
N LEU A 46 -7.74 -25.64 18.60
CA LEU A 46 -7.51 -25.13 17.24
C LEU A 46 -7.79 -23.62 17.08
N GLY A 47 -8.44 -22.97 18.05
CA GLY A 47 -8.82 -21.56 17.92
C GLY A 47 -7.65 -20.60 17.65
N PHE A 48 -6.46 -20.89 18.18
CA PHE A 48 -5.24 -20.13 17.86
C PHE A 48 -4.87 -20.24 16.38
N ALA A 49 -4.86 -21.45 15.84
CA ALA A 49 -4.48 -21.70 14.45
C ALA A 49 -5.45 -21.02 13.49
N PHE A 50 -6.76 -21.15 13.72
CA PHE A 50 -7.77 -20.48 12.91
C PHE A 50 -7.63 -18.95 12.95
N ALA A 51 -7.44 -18.38 14.15
CA ALA A 51 -7.28 -16.93 14.29
C ALA A 51 -6.04 -16.41 13.52
N LEU A 52 -4.92 -17.12 13.63
CA LEU A 52 -3.69 -16.77 12.93
C LEU A 52 -3.86 -16.90 11.41
N THR A 53 -4.45 -18.00 10.94
CA THR A 53 -4.66 -18.26 9.52
C THR A 53 -5.57 -17.21 8.88
N ILE A 54 -6.69 -16.84 9.52
CA ILE A 54 -7.60 -15.84 8.97
C ILE A 54 -6.95 -14.46 8.93
N ALA A 55 -6.27 -14.04 10.00
CA ALA A 55 -5.54 -12.77 10.03
C ALA A 55 -4.45 -12.73 8.94
N ALA A 56 -3.66 -13.81 8.81
CA ALA A 56 -2.60 -13.90 7.81
C ALA A 56 -3.14 -13.89 6.38
N ILE A 57 -4.17 -14.67 6.07
CA ILE A 57 -4.78 -14.71 4.73
C ILE A 57 -5.39 -13.37 4.38
N THR A 58 -6.11 -12.72 5.29
CA THR A 58 -6.77 -11.44 5.02
C THR A 58 -5.75 -10.35 4.71
N GLN A 59 -4.68 -10.25 5.50
CA GLN A 59 -3.62 -9.28 5.22
C GLN A 59 -2.79 -9.64 3.98
N ALA A 60 -2.56 -10.93 3.71
CA ALA A 60 -1.88 -11.36 2.49
C ALA A 60 -2.67 -11.00 1.22
N ILE A 61 -4.00 -11.12 1.26
CA ILE A 61 -4.88 -10.69 0.16
C ILE A 61 -4.75 -9.18 -0.06
N ARG A 62 -4.84 -8.37 0.99
CA ARG A 62 -4.66 -6.91 0.91
C ARG A 62 -3.30 -6.52 0.35
N PHE A 63 -2.24 -7.14 0.86
CA PHE A 63 -0.88 -6.90 0.39
C PHE A 63 -0.69 -7.31 -1.08
N GLY A 64 -1.27 -8.45 -1.47
CA GLY A 64 -1.28 -8.91 -2.86
C GLY A 64 -1.98 -7.93 -3.80
N LEU A 65 -3.14 -7.40 -3.40
CA LEU A 65 -3.87 -6.37 -4.16
C LEU A 65 -3.09 -5.06 -4.25
N LEU A 66 -2.39 -4.67 -3.19
CA LEU A 66 -1.50 -3.50 -3.22
C LEU A 66 -0.37 -3.67 -4.24
N ILE A 67 0.34 -4.80 -4.22
CA ILE A 67 1.44 -5.08 -5.14
C ILE A 67 0.92 -5.18 -6.58
N ALA A 68 -0.15 -5.94 -6.80
CA ALA A 68 -0.75 -6.11 -8.12
C ALA A 68 -1.22 -4.76 -8.68
N GLY A 69 -1.88 -3.94 -7.85
CA GLY A 69 -2.29 -2.59 -8.21
C GLY A 69 -1.09 -1.72 -8.60
N ALA A 70 -0.07 -1.65 -7.74
CA ALA A 70 1.14 -0.88 -8.02
C ALA A 70 1.83 -1.34 -9.32
N ALA A 71 1.89 -2.65 -9.58
CA ALA A 71 2.46 -3.21 -10.80
C ALA A 71 1.62 -2.88 -12.05
N ASP A 72 0.29 -2.96 -11.97
CA ASP A 72 -0.59 -2.63 -13.09
C ASP A 72 -0.56 -1.13 -13.42
N PHE A 73 -0.52 -0.25 -12.42
CA PHE A 73 -0.28 1.18 -12.64
C PHE A 73 1.10 1.45 -13.22
N ASN A 74 2.14 0.76 -12.73
CA ASN A 74 3.48 0.86 -13.29
C ASN A 74 3.52 0.37 -14.75
N THR A 75 2.70 -0.58 -15.18
CA THR A 75 2.67 -1.05 -16.58
C THR A 75 1.73 -0.25 -17.48
N GLY A 76 1.12 0.84 -16.98
CA GLY A 76 0.16 1.66 -17.73
C GLY A 76 -1.22 1.03 -17.87
N LYS A 77 -1.49 -0.09 -17.18
CA LYS A 77 -2.79 -0.78 -17.16
C LYS A 77 -3.70 -0.18 -16.10
N THR A 78 -3.99 1.12 -16.22
CA THR A 78 -4.71 1.92 -15.21
C THR A 78 -6.04 1.30 -14.80
N ALA A 79 -6.82 0.74 -15.73
CA ALA A 79 -8.11 0.10 -15.39
C ALA A 79 -7.95 -1.10 -14.44
N ARG A 80 -6.95 -1.95 -14.66
CA ARG A 80 -6.66 -3.10 -13.78
C ARG A 80 -6.09 -2.65 -12.44
N GLY A 81 -5.26 -1.60 -12.45
CA GLY A 81 -4.77 -0.95 -11.24
C GLY A 81 -5.90 -0.41 -10.36
N ILE A 82 -6.86 0.31 -10.96
CA ILE A 82 -8.06 0.83 -10.28
C ILE A 82 -8.89 -0.33 -9.72
N PHE A 83 -9.11 -1.38 -10.51
CA PHE A 83 -9.83 -2.57 -10.04
C PHE A 83 -9.17 -3.16 -8.79
N SER A 84 -7.84 -3.28 -8.77
CA SER A 84 -7.09 -3.76 -7.59
C SER A 84 -7.30 -2.87 -6.36
N LEU A 85 -7.32 -1.54 -6.54
CA LEU A 85 -7.62 -0.59 -5.46
C LEU A 85 -9.05 -0.72 -4.94
N VAL A 86 -10.03 -0.91 -5.82
CA VAL A 86 -11.43 -1.13 -5.43
C VAL A 86 -11.59 -2.45 -4.66
N CYS A 87 -10.93 -3.51 -5.11
CA CYS A 87 -10.88 -4.76 -4.36
C CYS A 87 -10.22 -4.56 -2.98
N SER A 88 -9.13 -3.79 -2.90
CA SER A 88 -8.47 -3.50 -1.62
C SER A 88 -9.37 -2.69 -0.68
N LEU A 89 -10.15 -1.75 -1.23
CA LEU A 89 -11.18 -1.02 -0.48
C LEU A 89 -12.24 -1.98 0.10
N GLY A 90 -12.70 -2.96 -0.70
CA GLY A 90 -13.63 -3.99 -0.23
C GLY A 90 -13.08 -4.77 0.96
N VAL A 91 -11.83 -5.24 0.88
CA VAL A 91 -11.18 -5.93 2.00
C VAL A 91 -10.96 -4.99 3.20
N THR A 92 -10.70 -3.71 2.95
CA THR A 92 -10.58 -2.68 4.00
C THR A 92 -11.90 -2.49 4.73
N ILE A 93 -13.02 -2.39 4.02
CA ILE A 93 -14.36 -2.28 4.61
C ILE A 93 -14.67 -3.50 5.47
N PHE A 94 -14.36 -4.70 4.97
CA PHE A 94 -14.47 -5.93 5.75
C PHE A 94 -13.66 -5.84 7.06
N CYS A 95 -12.37 -5.46 6.99
CA CYS A 95 -11.53 -5.27 8.18
C CYS A 95 -12.11 -4.21 9.14
N ALA A 96 -12.66 -3.12 8.60
CA ALA A 96 -13.23 -2.03 9.38
C ALA A 96 -14.46 -2.50 10.18
N ILE A 97 -15.34 -3.29 9.56
CA ILE A 97 -16.50 -3.88 10.24
C ILE A 97 -16.02 -4.81 11.37
N GLU A 98 -15.06 -5.69 11.07
CA GLU A 98 -14.54 -6.62 12.07
C GLU A 98 -13.91 -5.92 13.27
N ILE A 99 -13.16 -4.86 13.00
CA ILE A 99 -12.49 -4.08 14.04
C ILE A 99 -13.50 -3.21 14.82
N ALA A 100 -14.58 -2.74 14.20
CA ALA A 100 -15.67 -2.04 14.89
C ALA A 100 -16.33 -2.95 15.93
N GLU A 101 -16.67 -4.17 15.55
CA GLU A 101 -17.26 -5.15 16.45
C GLU A 101 -16.30 -5.53 17.57
N PHE A 102 -15.01 -5.75 17.26
CA PHE A 102 -13.99 -6.02 18.28
C PHE A 102 -13.85 -4.85 19.26
N ALA A 103 -13.84 -3.61 18.76
CA ALA A 103 -13.79 -2.42 19.60
C ALA A 103 -15.04 -2.29 20.50
N ALA A 104 -16.21 -2.72 20.03
CA ALA A 104 -17.43 -2.74 20.85
C ALA A 104 -17.35 -3.78 21.97
N THR A 105 -16.84 -4.99 21.67
CA THR A 105 -16.61 -6.04 22.67
C THR A 105 -15.57 -5.62 23.71
N TRP A 106 -14.50 -4.94 23.31
CA TRP A 106 -13.50 -4.41 24.26
C TRP A 106 -14.00 -3.18 25.02
N GLY A 107 -14.79 -2.33 24.36
CA GLY A 107 -15.35 -1.13 24.95
C GLY A 107 -16.34 -1.43 26.08
N SER A 108 -17.04 -2.56 26.04
CA SER A 108 -17.91 -2.98 27.15
C SER A 108 -17.13 -3.35 28.42
N LEU A 109 -15.87 -3.80 28.28
CA LEU A 109 -14.97 -4.07 29.40
C LEU A 109 -14.39 -2.78 30.01
N TYR A 110 -14.23 -1.73 29.20
CA TYR A 110 -13.68 -0.43 29.60
C TYR A 110 -14.54 0.75 29.12
N PRO A 111 -15.72 0.98 29.73
CA PRO A 111 -16.70 1.94 29.23
C PRO A 111 -16.17 3.37 29.10
N SER A 112 -15.27 3.79 30.00
CA SER A 112 -14.66 5.13 29.99
C SER A 112 -13.77 5.39 28.77
N HIS A 113 -13.34 4.36 28.04
CA HIS A 113 -12.42 4.45 26.91
C HIS A 113 -12.99 3.87 25.60
N ALA A 114 -14.20 3.31 25.62
CA ALA A 114 -14.81 2.62 24.49
C ALA A 114 -14.83 3.45 23.20
N ALA A 115 -15.27 4.72 23.30
CA ALA A 115 -15.36 5.61 22.15
C ALA A 115 -13.97 5.94 21.57
N ALA A 116 -12.99 6.20 22.44
CA ALA A 116 -11.63 6.52 22.02
C ALA A 116 -10.96 5.32 21.32
N MET A 117 -11.11 4.11 21.86
CA MET A 117 -10.58 2.88 21.26
C MET A 117 -11.20 2.59 19.90
N SER A 118 -12.54 2.70 19.79
CA SER A 118 -13.24 2.52 18.52
C SER A 118 -12.72 3.49 17.45
N LEU A 119 -12.58 4.77 17.80
CA LEU A 119 -12.11 5.79 16.87
C LEU A 119 -10.66 5.54 16.44
N ILE A 120 -9.76 5.21 17.38
CA ILE A 120 -8.36 4.92 17.06
C ILE A 120 -8.22 3.69 16.17
N PHE A 121 -8.94 2.61 16.46
CA PHE A 121 -8.84 1.39 15.67
C PHE A 121 -9.41 1.58 14.26
N GLN A 122 -10.55 2.27 14.13
CA GLN A 122 -11.09 2.63 12.81
C GLN A 122 -10.12 3.52 12.04
N PHE A 123 -9.58 4.55 12.68
CA PHE A 123 -8.61 5.45 12.06
C PHE A 123 -7.39 4.67 11.53
N MET A 124 -6.85 3.71 12.28
CA MET A 124 -5.72 2.88 11.83
C MET A 124 -6.04 2.06 10.57
N VAL A 125 -7.24 1.47 10.47
CA VAL A 125 -7.66 0.69 9.29
C VAL A 125 -7.74 1.58 8.05
N TRP A 126 -8.40 2.74 8.18
CA TRP A 126 -8.58 3.68 7.08
C TRP A 126 -7.29 4.41 6.69
N ALA A 127 -6.45 4.74 7.67
CA ALA A 127 -5.12 5.28 7.42
C ALA A 127 -4.26 4.29 6.63
N GLY A 128 -4.32 2.98 6.94
CA GLY A 128 -3.66 1.94 6.16
C GLY A 128 -4.08 1.96 4.68
N PHE A 129 -5.39 2.03 4.42
CA PHE A 129 -5.89 2.11 3.03
C PHE A 129 -5.49 3.42 2.32
N LEU A 130 -5.49 4.55 3.02
CA LEU A 130 -4.98 5.81 2.44
C LEU A 130 -3.50 5.72 2.07
N LEU A 131 -2.69 5.07 2.91
CA LEU A 131 -1.27 4.82 2.64
C LEU A 131 -1.10 3.89 1.43
N GLU A 132 -1.93 2.85 1.30
CA GLU A 132 -1.97 1.98 0.11
C GLU A 132 -2.22 2.79 -1.17
N VAL A 133 -3.28 3.60 -1.20
CA VAL A 133 -3.61 4.48 -2.34
C VAL A 133 -2.45 5.41 -2.66
N ARG A 134 -1.88 6.05 -1.63
CA ARG A 134 -0.74 6.97 -1.80
C ARG A 134 0.49 6.26 -2.36
N LEU A 135 0.76 5.04 -1.93
CA LEU A 135 1.89 4.24 -2.42
C LEU A 135 1.71 3.89 -3.89
N VAL A 136 0.52 3.43 -4.28
CA VAL A 136 0.18 3.09 -5.67
C VAL A 136 0.34 4.30 -6.60
N VAL A 137 -0.19 5.46 -6.21
CA VAL A 137 -0.05 6.71 -6.96
C VAL A 137 1.42 7.14 -7.08
N THR A 138 2.20 6.97 -6.00
CA THR A 138 3.62 7.32 -6.00
C THR A 138 4.42 6.46 -6.96
N VAL A 139 4.12 5.16 -7.05
CA VAL A 139 4.74 4.24 -8.01
C VAL A 139 4.34 4.58 -9.44
N ALA A 140 3.07 4.91 -9.68
CA ALA A 140 2.57 5.32 -11.00
C ALA A 140 3.30 6.55 -11.56
N ASN A 141 3.50 7.57 -10.73
CA ASN A 141 4.08 8.86 -11.15
C ASN A 141 5.59 8.80 -11.44
N ARG A 142 6.33 7.84 -10.87
CA ARG A 142 7.78 7.70 -11.12
C ARG A 142 8.13 7.37 -12.57
N LYS A 143 7.19 6.81 -13.36
CA LYS A 143 7.42 6.53 -14.79
C LYS A 143 7.31 7.75 -15.69
N ALA A 144 6.57 8.79 -15.30
CA ALA A 144 6.39 9.98 -16.13
C ALA A 144 7.68 10.81 -16.30
N THR A 145 8.68 10.60 -15.43
CA THR A 145 9.92 11.41 -15.41
C THR A 145 11.05 10.85 -16.29
N ILE A 146 10.93 9.63 -16.84
CA ILE A 146 11.93 9.09 -17.77
C ILE A 146 11.58 9.54 -19.20
N VAL A 147 11.91 10.79 -19.54
CA VAL A 147 11.96 11.21 -20.94
C VAL A 147 13.18 10.55 -21.56
N PRO A 148 13.05 9.67 -22.57
CA PRO A 148 14.22 9.21 -23.31
C PRO A 148 14.78 10.41 -24.06
N PHE A 149 15.93 10.92 -23.64
CA PHE A 149 16.69 11.93 -24.39
C PHE A 149 17.14 11.26 -25.69
N HIS A 150 16.29 11.34 -26.71
CA HIS A 150 16.58 10.83 -28.03
C HIS A 150 17.72 11.67 -28.61
N ARG A 151 18.93 11.13 -28.52
CA ARG A 151 20.17 11.68 -29.07
C ARG A 151 20.06 11.76 -30.59
N LYS A 152 19.50 12.84 -31.13
CA LYS A 152 19.64 13.21 -32.55
C LYS A 152 20.90 14.04 -32.73
N HIS A 153 22.05 13.38 -32.80
CA HIS A 153 23.20 13.89 -33.55
C HIS A 153 23.73 12.75 -34.40
N ALA A 154 23.12 12.59 -35.59
CA ALA A 154 23.80 11.93 -36.69
C ALA A 154 24.91 12.88 -37.18
N PRO A 155 26.14 12.41 -37.42
CA PRO A 155 27.18 13.23 -38.04
C PRO A 155 26.76 13.55 -39.48
N SER A 156 26.86 14.83 -39.87
CA SER A 156 26.67 15.27 -41.25
C SER A 156 27.70 14.58 -42.16
N PRO A 157 27.31 14.04 -43.33
CA PRO A 157 28.27 13.56 -44.29
C PRO A 157 29.09 14.75 -44.83
N THR A 158 30.41 14.60 -44.72
CA THR A 158 31.44 15.49 -45.28
C THR A 158 31.21 15.70 -46.78
N PRO A 159 31.28 16.93 -47.32
CA PRO A 159 31.28 17.12 -48.76
C PRO A 159 32.66 16.76 -49.31
N THR A 160 32.73 15.67 -50.07
CA THR A 160 33.89 15.29 -50.87
C THR A 160 34.02 16.28 -52.03
N ASN A 161 34.88 17.29 -51.86
CA ASN A 161 35.43 18.06 -52.95
C ASN A 161 36.47 17.21 -53.70
N GLY A 162 36.34 17.14 -55.03
CA GLY A 162 37.47 16.89 -55.92
C GLY A 162 37.40 15.61 -56.76
N ALA A 163 36.90 15.75 -58.00
CA ALA A 163 37.44 15.06 -59.16
C ALA A 163 37.13 15.89 -60.42
N LEU A 164 38.14 16.65 -60.85
CA LEU A 164 38.40 17.05 -62.24
C LEU A 164 38.68 15.80 -63.09
N ILE A 165 38.72 15.99 -64.43
CA ILE A 165 39.17 15.07 -65.51
C ILE A 165 38.00 14.22 -66.05
N ASP A 166 37.47 14.33 -67.27
CA ASP A 166 37.80 15.02 -68.54
C ASP A 166 36.51 15.49 -69.24
#